data_AF-A0A4Q5ZAT1-F1
#
_entry.id   AF-A0A4Q5ZAT1-F1
#
_cell.length_a   1.000
_cell.length_b   1.000
_cell.length_c   1.000
_cell.angle_alpha   90.00
_cell.angle_beta   90.00
_cell.angle_gamma   90.00
#
_symmetry.space_group_name_H-M   'P 1'
#
loop_
_entity.id
_entity.type
_entity.pdbx_description
1 polymer ?
#
loop_
_entity_poly.entity_id
_entity_poly.type
_entity_poly.pdbx_seq_one_letter_code
_entity_poly.pdbx_strand_id
1 'polypeptide(L)'
;MELKPKPPYSSYNPWFLYPFAIWVIGGGIAQIVFDRQILFAIVNTHHASWMDELMVSTTRMGEGVFGGIILLLLLGMKSFRNWWFFSAAIACNLLPALLTQAIKSAVNAPRPLNYFKDAPWIHYQPTWERLMER
;
A
#
# COMPACT_ATOMS: atom_id res chain seq x y z
N MET A 1 -21.99 33.97 28.39
CA MET A 1 -20.69 33.28 28.49
C MET A 1 -20.33 32.84 27.08
N GLU A 2 -19.44 33.59 26.41
CA GLU A 2 -19.06 33.32 25.01
C GLU A 2 -18.13 32.10 24.97
N LEU A 3 -18.57 31.02 24.31
CA LEU A 3 -17.74 29.84 24.05
C LEU A 3 -16.73 30.19 22.97
N LYS A 4 -15.46 30.40 23.36
CA LYS A 4 -14.37 30.51 22.40
C LYS A 4 -14.30 29.23 21.56
N PRO A 5 -14.19 29.32 20.21
CA PRO A 5 -14.07 28.14 19.37
C PRO A 5 -12.80 27.38 19.76
N LYS A 6 -12.93 26.06 19.99
CA LYS A 6 -11.77 25.20 20.22
C LYS A 6 -10.87 25.25 18.97
N PRO A 7 -9.55 25.40 19.13
CA PRO A 7 -8.64 25.34 17.99
C PRO A 7 -8.80 23.97 17.30
N PRO A 8 -8.60 23.91 15.97
CA PRO A 8 -8.65 22.64 15.25
C PRO A 8 -7.68 21.64 15.87
N TYR A 9 -8.12 20.38 16.00
CA TYR A 9 -7.29 19.30 16.52
C TYR A 9 -6.05 19.13 15.61
N SER A 10 -4.88 19.45 16.16
CA SER A 10 -3.59 19.24 15.49
C SER A 10 -2.95 17.98 16.07
N SER A 11 -2.95 16.88 15.31
CA SER A 11 -2.25 15.65 15.68
C SER A 11 -0.77 15.74 15.28
N TYR A 12 -0.01 16.64 15.90
CA TYR A 12 1.43 16.67 15.72
C TYR A 12 2.06 15.54 16.54
N ASN A 13 2.56 14.50 15.85
CA ASN A 13 3.24 13.37 16.49
C ASN A 13 4.65 13.18 15.91
N PRO A 14 5.69 13.73 16.57
CA PRO A 14 7.08 13.58 16.13
C PRO A 14 7.53 12.13 15.95
N TRP A 15 7.03 11.23 16.81
CA TRP A 15 7.37 9.81 16.78
C TRP A 15 6.83 9.07 15.55
N PHE A 16 5.80 9.63 14.90
CA PHE A 16 5.36 9.17 13.59
C PHE A 16 6.10 9.91 12.47
N LEU A 17 6.21 11.24 12.59
CA LEU A 17 6.70 12.10 11.52
C LEU A 17 8.18 11.88 11.22
N TYR A 18 9.05 11.71 12.22
CA TYR A 18 10.48 11.52 11.96
C TYR A 18 10.78 10.17 11.29
N PRO A 19 10.29 9.01 11.79
CA PRO A 19 10.51 7.74 11.10
C PRO A 19 9.91 7.72 9.69
N PHE A 20 8.72 8.31 9.52
CA PHE A 20 8.10 8.43 8.20
C PHE A 20 8.95 9.28 7.24
N ALA A 21 9.46 10.44 7.69
CA ALA A 21 10.31 11.29 6.88
C ALA A 21 11.62 10.60 6.49
N ILE A 22 12.26 9.90 7.44
CA ILE A 22 13.47 9.11 7.17
C ILE A 22 13.18 8.04 6.13
N TRP A 23 12.05 7.33 6.24
CA TRP A 23 11.66 6.29 5.30
C TRP A 23 11.38 6.85 3.90
N VAL A 24 10.63 7.95 3.78
CA VAL A 24 10.31 8.58 2.49
C VAL A 24 11.57 9.13 1.82
N ILE A 25 12.38 9.89 2.56
CA ILE A 25 13.60 10.50 2.00
C ILE A 25 14.62 9.42 1.66
N GLY A 26 14.88 8.48 2.59
CA GLY A 26 15.82 7.39 2.38
C GLY A 26 15.41 6.48 1.23
N GLY A 27 14.14 6.07 1.18
CA GLY A 27 13.59 5.26 0.10
C GLY A 27 13.63 5.98 -1.25
N GLY A 28 13.32 7.28 -1.27
CA GLY A 28 13.41 8.11 -2.47
C GLY A 28 14.83 8.24 -3.00
N ILE A 29 15.81 8.50 -2.12
CA ILE A 29 17.23 8.53 -2.51
C ILE A 29 17.65 7.16 -3.05
N ALA A 30 17.28 6.07 -2.37
CA ALA A 30 17.62 4.72 -2.81
C ALA A 30 17.07 4.42 -4.21
N GLN A 31 15.83 4.83 -4.52
CA GLN A 31 15.21 4.65 -5.84
C GLN A 31 15.90 5.44 -6.96
N ILE A 32 16.58 6.54 -6.64
CA ILE A 32 17.30 7.37 -7.62
C ILE A 32 18.72 6.84 -7.84
N VAL A 33 19.38 6.40 -6.76
CA VAL A 33 20.79 6.02 -6.78
C VAL A 33 21.01 4.57 -7.23
N PHE A 34 20.13 3.65 -6.84
CA PHE A 34 20.30 2.23 -7.11
C PHE A 34 19.44 1.76 -8.28
N ASP A 35 19.96 0.78 -9.02
CA ASP A 35 19.19 0.10 -10.05
C ASP A 35 18.02 -0.70 -9.45
N ARG A 36 16.92 -0.76 -10.18
CA ARG A 36 15.69 -1.47 -9.77
C ARG A 36 15.95 -2.95 -9.49
N GLN A 37 16.84 -3.59 -10.26
CA GLN A 37 17.24 -4.98 -10.05
C GLN A 37 17.97 -5.16 -8.72
N ILE A 38 18.88 -4.25 -8.37
CA ILE A 38 19.65 -4.32 -7.13
C ILE A 38 18.70 -4.18 -5.93
N LEU A 39 17.82 -3.18 -5.95
CA LEU A 39 16.84 -2.98 -4.89
C LEU A 39 15.92 -4.19 -4.74
N PHE A 40 15.43 -4.75 -5.86
CA PHE A 40 14.59 -5.93 -5.84
C PHE A 40 15.34 -7.16 -5.31
N ALA A 41 16.58 -7.41 -5.78
CA ALA A 41 17.39 -8.54 -5.34
C ALA A 41 17.71 -8.49 -3.84
N ILE A 42 18.04 -7.31 -3.30
CA ILE A 42 18.29 -7.14 -1.86
C ILE A 42 17.04 -7.56 -1.07
N VAL A 43 15.87 -7.04 -1.40
CA VAL A 43 14.64 -7.39 -0.67
C VAL A 43 14.29 -8.86 -0.85
N ASN A 44 14.39 -9.39 -2.07
CA ASN A 44 13.95 -10.74 -2.40
C ASN A 44 14.85 -11.85 -1.83
N THR A 45 16.14 -11.57 -1.65
CA THR A 45 17.10 -12.53 -1.06
C THR A 45 17.00 -12.60 0.46
N HIS A 46 16.44 -11.58 1.11
CA HIS A 46 16.17 -11.56 2.54
C HIS A 46 14.75 -12.05 2.87
N HIS A 47 14.53 -13.35 2.73
CA HIS A 47 13.27 -14.02 3.04
C HIS A 47 13.40 -14.97 4.24
N ALA A 48 12.27 -15.23 4.89
CA ALA A 48 12.14 -16.22 5.96
C ALA A 48 10.73 -16.82 5.89
N SER A 49 10.59 -18.11 6.18
CA SER A 49 9.31 -18.82 6.02
C SER A 49 8.13 -18.17 6.75
N TRP A 50 8.34 -17.69 7.97
CA TRP A 50 7.31 -16.98 8.73
C TRP A 50 7.00 -15.58 8.16
N MET A 51 7.98 -14.92 7.54
CA MET A 51 7.78 -13.64 6.86
C MET A 51 7.00 -13.82 5.57
N ASP A 52 7.19 -14.92 4.85
CA ASP A 52 6.47 -15.20 3.61
C ASP A 52 4.96 -15.30 3.86
N GLU A 53 4.55 -16.02 4.91
CA GLU A 53 3.14 -16.14 5.32
C GLU A 53 2.55 -14.81 5.81
N LEU A 54 3.34 -14.05 6.58
CA LEU A 54 2.94 -12.72 7.05
C LEU A 54 2.74 -11.77 5.86
N MET A 55 3.69 -11.73 4.92
CA MET A 55 3.63 -10.87 3.74
C MET A 55 2.42 -11.19 2.86
N VAL A 56 2.11 -12.48 2.65
CA VAL A 56 0.90 -12.91 1.93
C VAL A 56 -0.35 -12.41 2.63
N SER A 57 -0.42 -12.57 3.95
CA SER A 57 -1.57 -12.15 4.76
C SER A 57 -1.76 -10.63 4.76
N THR A 58 -0.69 -9.88 4.96
CA THR A 58 -0.69 -8.40 4.92
C THR A 58 -1.07 -7.89 3.53
N THR A 59 -0.59 -8.54 2.46
CA THR A 59 -0.95 -8.17 1.09
C THR A 59 -2.44 -8.40 0.82
N ARG A 60 -2.99 -9.52 1.29
CA ARG A 60 -4.44 -9.81 1.19
C ARG A 60 -5.30 -8.78 1.93
N MET A 61 -4.81 -8.23 3.04
CA MET A 61 -5.51 -7.12 3.74
C MET A 61 -5.53 -5.83 2.90
N GLY A 62 -4.55 -5.62 2.02
CA GLY A 62 -4.53 -4.48 1.10
C GLY A 62 -5.48 -4.61 -0.08
N GLU A 63 -6.12 -5.77 -0.27
CA GLU A 63 -7.03 -5.96 -1.39
C GLU A 63 -8.35 -5.22 -1.22
N GLY A 64 -8.92 -4.78 -2.35
CA GLY A 64 -10.17 -4.02 -2.36
C GLY A 64 -11.35 -4.75 -1.71
N VAL A 65 -11.34 -6.08 -1.70
CA VAL A 65 -12.36 -6.89 -1.01
C VAL A 65 -12.30 -6.67 0.50
N PHE A 66 -11.11 -6.74 1.10
CA PHE A 66 -10.93 -6.54 2.53
C PHE A 66 -11.26 -5.09 2.93
N GLY A 67 -10.78 -4.12 2.16
CA GLY A 67 -11.15 -2.70 2.33
C GLY A 67 -12.66 -2.47 2.24
N GLY A 68 -13.32 -3.08 1.26
CA GLY A 68 -14.78 -3.02 1.08
C GLY A 68 -15.54 -3.56 2.29
N ILE A 69 -15.14 -4.72 2.83
CA ILE A 69 -15.75 -5.30 4.04
C ILE A 69 -15.63 -4.33 5.22
N ILE A 70 -14.45 -3.75 5.46
CA ILE A 70 -14.25 -2.78 6.54
C ILE A 70 -15.16 -1.57 6.38
N LEU A 71 -15.25 -1.00 5.17
CA LEU A 71 -16.11 0.15 4.91
C LEU A 71 -17.58 -0.17 5.14
N LEU A 72 -18.05 -1.37 4.77
CA LEU A 72 -19.41 -1.83 5.03
C LEU A 72 -19.68 -1.98 6.54
N LEU A 73 -18.73 -2.53 7.30
CA LEU A 73 -18.84 -2.63 8.75
C LEU A 73 -18.92 -1.24 9.40
N LEU A 74 -18.06 -0.31 8.99
CA LEU A 74 -18.10 1.07 9.46
C LEU A 74 -19.43 1.75 9.11
N LEU A 75 -19.95 1.55 7.90
CA LEU A 75 -21.27 2.06 7.50
C LEU A 75 -22.42 1.45 8.31
N GLY A 76 -22.23 0.27 8.91
CA GLY A 76 -23.14 -0.33 9.87
C GLY A 76 -23.27 0.49 11.17
N MET A 77 -22.24 1.26 11.53
CA MET A 77 -22.21 2.09 12.74
C MET A 77 -22.92 3.43 12.50
N LYS A 78 -23.84 3.81 13.40
CA LYS A 78 -24.65 5.04 13.27
C LYS A 78 -23.82 6.32 13.10
N SER A 79 -22.63 6.39 13.72
CA SER A 79 -21.73 7.55 13.61
C SER A 79 -21.19 7.80 12.20
N PHE A 80 -21.02 6.74 11.40
CA PHE A 80 -20.43 6.80 10.07
C PHE A 80 -21.46 6.77 8.94
N ARG A 81 -22.76 6.71 9.26
CA ARG A 81 -23.87 6.80 8.30
C ARG A 81 -24.14 8.24 7.87
N ASN A 82 -23.13 8.93 7.38
CA ASN A 82 -23.25 10.29 6.90
C ASN A 82 -22.69 10.41 5.47
N TRP A 83 -23.21 11.39 4.73
CA TRP A 83 -22.82 11.62 3.34
C TRP A 83 -21.33 11.91 3.17
N TRP A 84 -20.69 12.53 4.18
CA TRP A 84 -19.25 12.80 4.18
C TRP A 84 -18.41 11.54 4.23
N PHE A 85 -18.77 10.57 5.06
CA PHE A 85 -18.11 9.29 5.14
C PHE A 85 -18.27 8.53 3.83
N PHE A 86 -19.49 8.51 3.27
CA PHE A 86 -19.75 7.83 2.00
C PHE A 86 -18.95 8.44 0.84
N SER A 87 -18.95 9.77 0.70
CA SER A 87 -18.20 10.46 -0.35
C SER A 87 -16.69 10.30 -0.18
N ALA A 88 -16.18 10.39 1.06
CA ALA A 88 -14.76 10.17 1.35
C ALA A 88 -14.35 8.72 1.08
N ALA A 89 -15.16 7.73 1.49
CA ALA A 89 -14.91 6.32 1.23
C ALA A 89 -14.84 6.03 -0.28
N ILE A 90 -15.78 6.56 -1.06
CA ILE A 90 -15.74 6.41 -2.53
C ILE A 90 -14.53 7.12 -3.11
N ALA A 91 -14.30 8.40 -2.78
CA ALA A 91 -13.21 9.16 -3.36
C ALA A 91 -11.84 8.55 -3.05
N CYS A 92 -11.59 8.15 -1.80
CA CYS A 92 -10.33 7.57 -1.35
C CYS A 92 -10.06 6.16 -1.90
N ASN A 93 -11.08 5.42 -2.36
CA ASN A 93 -10.89 4.09 -2.95
C ASN A 93 -10.95 4.11 -4.47
N LEU A 94 -11.92 4.83 -5.04
CA LEU A 94 -12.15 4.89 -6.48
C LEU A 94 -11.07 5.72 -7.19
N LEU A 95 -10.68 6.87 -6.65
CA LEU A 95 -9.68 7.72 -7.32
C LEU A 95 -8.32 7.02 -7.42
N PRO A 96 -7.76 6.41 -6.35
CA PRO A 96 -6.51 5.65 -6.49
C PRO A 96 -6.67 4.43 -7.40
N ALA A 97 -7.80 3.72 -7.37
CA ALA A 97 -8.04 2.58 -8.25
C ALA A 97 -8.02 2.99 -9.73
N LEU A 98 -8.76 4.04 -10.09
CA LEU A 98 -8.81 4.57 -11.45
C LEU A 98 -7.44 5.10 -11.90
N LEU A 99 -6.78 5.88 -11.04
CA LEU A 99 -5.47 6.44 -11.36
C LEU A 99 -4.42 5.35 -11.56
N THR A 100 -4.34 4.37 -10.65
CA THR A 100 -3.39 3.26 -10.77
C THR A 100 -3.69 2.39 -11.97
N GLN A 101 -4.97 2.14 -12.29
CA GLN A 101 -5.34 1.38 -13.48
C GLN A 101 -4.99 2.13 -14.77
N ALA A 102 -5.24 3.43 -14.83
CA ALA A 102 -4.86 4.27 -15.97
C ALA A 102 -3.34 4.27 -16.18
N ILE A 103 -2.56 4.48 -15.11
CA ILE A 103 -1.09 4.44 -15.17
C ILE A 103 -0.59 3.06 -15.59
N LYS A 104 -1.12 1.98 -14.99
CA LYS A 104 -0.76 0.60 -15.36
C LYS A 104 -1.01 0.32 -16.84
N SER A 105 -2.16 0.74 -17.35
CA SER A 105 -2.53 0.58 -18.76
C SER A 105 -1.68 1.43 -19.71
N ALA A 106 -1.22 2.60 -19.27
CA ALA A 106 -0.38 3.47 -20.08
C ALA A 106 1.07 2.99 -20.14
N VAL A 107 1.63 2.56 -19.01
CA VAL A 107 3.05 2.19 -18.89
C VAL A 107 3.30 0.74 -19.32
N ASN A 108 2.34 -0.18 -19.10
CA ASN A 108 2.47 -1.61 -19.40
C ASN A 108 3.81 -2.23 -18.95
N ALA A 109 4.30 -1.80 -17.78
CA ALA A 109 5.58 -2.27 -17.26
C ALA A 109 5.53 -3.78 -16.97
N PRO A 110 6.53 -4.57 -17.42
CA PRO A 110 6.59 -5.98 -17.09
C PRO A 110 6.83 -6.18 -15.59
N ARG A 111 6.14 -7.16 -14.99
CA ARG A 111 6.39 -7.55 -13.59
C ARG A 111 7.80 -8.13 -13.42
N PRO A 112 8.44 -8.01 -12.23
CA PRO A 112 9.80 -8.48 -12.00
C PRO A 112 10.02 -9.94 -12.38
N LEU A 113 9.08 -10.83 -12.05
CA LEU A 113 9.13 -12.25 -12.42
C LEU A 113 9.16 -12.49 -13.93
N ASN A 114 8.53 -11.63 -14.73
CA ASN A 114 8.59 -11.72 -16.19
C ASN A 114 9.89 -11.17 -16.77
N TYR A 115 10.57 -10.29 -16.03
CA TYR A 115 11.82 -9.67 -16.44
C TYR A 115 13.03 -10.53 -16.02
N PHE A 116 12.97 -11.18 -14.87
CA PHE A 116 14.07 -11.95 -14.28
C PHE A 116 13.85 -13.47 -14.31
N LYS A 117 13.05 -14.00 -15.24
CA LYS A 117 12.54 -15.40 -15.28
C LYS A 117 13.56 -16.50 -14.94
N ASP A 118 14.83 -16.30 -15.27
CA ASP A 118 15.90 -17.30 -15.13
C ASP A 118 16.90 -16.97 -14.01
N ALA A 119 16.61 -15.99 -13.14
CA ALA A 119 17.51 -15.60 -12.08
C ALA A 119 17.41 -16.57 -10.88
N PRO A 120 18.50 -17.26 -10.49
CA PRO A 120 18.46 -18.33 -9.48
C PRO A 120 18.21 -17.82 -8.05
N TRP A 121 18.28 -16.51 -7.82
CA TRP A 121 18.08 -15.87 -6.52
C TRP A 121 16.62 -15.44 -6.27
N ILE A 122 15.71 -15.69 -7.22
CA ILE A 122 14.30 -15.33 -7.03
C ILE A 122 13.62 -16.35 -6.14
N HIS A 123 13.39 -15.93 -4.90
CA HIS A 123 12.39 -16.49 -4.01
C HIS A 123 10.99 -16.00 -4.38
N TYR A 124 10.03 -16.91 -4.43
CA TYR A 124 8.61 -16.62 -4.60
C TYR A 124 7.78 -17.69 -3.91
N GLN A 125 6.62 -17.31 -3.38
CA GLN A 125 5.70 -18.26 -2.75
C GLN A 125 4.79 -18.89 -3.82
N PRO A 126 4.89 -20.19 -4.14
CA PRO A 126 4.10 -20.80 -5.22
C PRO A 126 2.60 -20.83 -4.95
N THR A 127 2.17 -20.68 -3.70
CA THR A 127 0.75 -20.58 -3.33
C THR A 127 0.14 -19.19 -3.60
N TRP A 128 0.94 -18.23 -4.07
CA TRP A 128 0.44 -16.90 -4.40
C TRP A 128 -0.25 -16.87 -5.78
N GLU A 129 -1.57 -16.86 -5.77
CA GLU A 129 -2.44 -16.97 -6.94
C GLU A 129 -2.20 -15.88 -8.02
N ARG A 130 -1.76 -14.68 -7.61
CA ARG A 130 -1.57 -13.53 -8.51
C ARG A 130 -0.13 -13.30 -8.96
N LEU A 131 0.73 -14.32 -8.89
CA LEU A 131 2.15 -14.21 -9.22
C LEU A 131 2.37 -13.69 -10.66
N MET A 132 1.49 -14.09 -11.59
CA MET A 132 1.62 -13.87 -13.03
C MET A 132 0.50 -13.01 -13.65
N GLU A 133 -0.46 -12.53 -12.84
CA GLU A 133 -1.48 -11.59 -13.33
C GLU A 133 -0.82 -10.28 -13.81
N ARG A 134 -1.45 -9.53 -14.70
CA ARG A 134 -0.90 -8.24 -15.21
C ARG A 134 -1.07 -7.14 -14.19
#